data_AF-A0AAD5CXD7-F1
#
_entry.id   AF-A0AAD5CXD7-F1
#
_cell.length_a   1.000
_cell.length_b   1.000
_cell.length_c   1.000
_cell.angle_alpha   90.00
_cell.angle_beta   90.00
_cell.angle_gamma   90.00
#
_symmetry.space_group_name_H-M   'P 1'
#
loop_
_entity.id
_entity.type
_entity.pdbx_description
1 polymer ?
#
loop_
_entity_poly.entity_id
_entity_poly.type
_entity_poly.pdbx_seq_one_letter_code
_entity_poly.pdbx_strand_id
1 'polypeptide(L)'
;MSCGAGTGVFLLIRKTIILLQRSAGHAFWPSPYLDAFGEEDINIERGKPLYLNEERYAALSHMVTSHGIARSSKALHQTLIGAFLML
;
A
#
# COMPACT_ATOMS: atom_id res chain seq x y z
N MET A 1 -21.63 -8.22 6.03
CA MET A 1 -21.28 -6.97 5.31
C MET A 1 -19.95 -6.49 5.88
N SER A 2 -18.92 -6.39 5.06
CA SER A 2 -17.60 -5.91 5.45
C SER A 2 -17.34 -4.57 4.75
N CYS A 3 -16.84 -3.56 5.47
CA CYS A 3 -16.67 -2.21 4.94
C CYS A 3 -15.36 -1.58 5.41
N GLY A 4 -14.83 -0.60 4.66
CA GLY A 4 -13.59 0.09 5.00
C GLY A 4 -13.70 1.10 6.15
N ALA A 5 -14.89 1.34 6.71
CA ALA A 5 -15.19 2.36 7.75
C ALA A 5 -14.50 3.72 7.52
N GLY A 6 -14.69 4.31 6.33
CA GLY A 6 -14.13 5.61 5.97
C GLY A 6 -12.65 5.58 5.57
N THR A 7 -12.09 4.41 5.32
CA THR A 7 -10.75 4.26 4.73
C THR A 7 -10.79 4.49 3.22
N GLY A 8 -10.00 5.44 2.72
CA GLY A 8 -9.63 5.56 1.32
C GLY A 8 -8.37 4.74 1.00
N VAL A 9 -8.36 4.07 -0.16
CA VAL A 9 -7.24 3.27 -0.66
C VAL A 9 -6.85 3.80 -2.03
N PHE A 10 -5.62 4.27 -2.18
CA PHE A 10 -5.12 4.91 -3.39
C PHE A 10 -3.85 4.22 -3.87
N LEU A 11 -3.80 3.85 -5.16
CA LEU A 11 -2.58 3.36 -5.79
C LEU A 11 -1.76 4.54 -6.31
N LEU A 12 -0.56 4.73 -5.79
CA LEU A 12 0.39 5.71 -6.32
C LEU A 12 1.10 5.12 -7.53
N ILE A 13 0.53 5.29 -8.72
CA ILE A 13 0.97 4.59 -9.96
C ILE A 13 2.48 4.65 -10.18
N ARG A 14 3.11 5.83 -10.06
CA ARG A 14 4.56 6.02 -10.31
C ARG A 14 5.47 5.30 -9.31
N LYS A 15 4.92 4.82 -8.19
CA LYS A 15 5.65 4.09 -7.15
C LYS A 15 5.12 2.69 -6.91
N THR A 16 3.93 2.39 -7.44
CA THR A 16 3.12 1.18 -7.21
C THR A 16 2.73 0.90 -5.75
N ILE A 17 3.01 1.83 -4.83
CA ILE A 17 2.67 1.74 -3.40
C ILE A 17 1.22 2.15 -3.16
N ILE A 18 0.58 1.56 -2.14
CA ILE A 18 -0.75 1.92 -1.69
C ILE A 18 -0.68 2.98 -0.61
N LEU A 19 -1.36 4.11 -0.81
CA LEU A 19 -1.64 5.11 0.21
C LEU A 19 -3.01 4.81 0.83
N LEU A 20 -3.01 4.61 2.14
CA LEU A 20 -4.20 4.42 2.96
C LEU A 20 -4.50 5.74 3.69
N GLN A 21 -5.68 6.30 3.48
CA GLN A 21 -6.13 7.52 4.16
C GLN A 21 -7.30 7.19 5.07
N ARG A 22 -7.25 7.61 6.33
CA ARG A 22 -8.40 7.54 7.25
C ARG A 22 -8.41 8.74 8.18
N SER A 23 -9.51 9.50 8.16
CA SER A 23 -9.63 10.74 8.93
C SER A 23 -8.44 11.68 8.64
N ALA A 24 -7.73 12.14 9.67
CA ALA A 24 -6.55 12.99 9.54
C ALA A 24 -5.23 12.21 9.34
N GLY A 25 -5.26 10.87 9.37
CA GLY A 25 -4.07 10.03 9.29
C GLY A 25 -3.89 9.36 7.93
N HIS A 26 -2.64 9.08 7.58
CA HIS A 26 -2.29 8.28 6.41
C HIS A 26 -1.26 7.19 6.76
N ALA A 27 -1.20 6.16 5.92
CA ALA A 27 -0.24 5.06 6.01
C ALA A 27 0.11 4.57 4.61
N PHE A 28 1.29 3.97 4.47
CA PHE A 28 1.69 3.29 3.23
C PHE A 28 1.58 1.77 3.40
N TRP A 29 1.21 1.08 2.33
CA TRP A 29 1.21 -0.37 2.25
C TRP A 29 1.99 -0.81 0.99
N PRO A 30 2.77 -1.90 1.06
CA PRO A 30 3.65 -2.34 -0.03
C PRO A 30 2.94 -2.52 -1.39
N SER A 31 3.66 -2.65 -2.49
CA SER A 31 3.01 -2.76 -3.79
C SER A 31 2.22 -4.07 -3.91
N PRO A 32 0.95 -4.07 -4.36
CA PRO A 32 0.27 -5.30 -4.76
C PRO A 32 0.75 -5.78 -6.14
N TYR A 33 1.55 -4.99 -6.85
CA TYR A 33 2.12 -5.30 -8.16
C TYR A 33 3.57 -5.73 -8.02
N LEU A 34 3.87 -6.94 -8.46
CA LEU A 34 5.20 -7.56 -8.39
C LEU A 34 5.68 -7.96 -9.77
N ASP A 35 6.99 -8.04 -9.96
CA ASP A 35 7.55 -8.63 -11.17
C ASP A 35 7.33 -10.16 -11.22
N ALA A 36 7.75 -10.79 -12.30
CA ALA A 36 7.59 -12.25 -12.50
C ALA A 36 8.31 -13.11 -11.44
N PHE A 37 9.19 -12.53 -10.64
CA PHE A 37 9.94 -13.21 -9.57
C PHE A 37 9.39 -12.89 -8.17
N GLY A 38 8.33 -12.07 -8.08
CA GLY A 38 7.74 -11.67 -6.80
C GLY A 38 8.47 -10.49 -6.14
N GLU A 39 9.31 -9.77 -6.87
CA GLU A 39 10.01 -8.58 -6.36
C GLU A 39 9.22 -7.30 -6.64
N GLU A 40 9.35 -6.32 -5.74
CA GLU A 40 8.88 -4.96 -6.00
C GLU A 40 9.84 -4.22 -6.94
N ASP A 41 9.31 -3.27 -7.70
CA ASP A 41 10.11 -2.30 -8.46
C ASP A 41 9.80 -0.91 -7.93
N ILE A 42 10.52 -0.54 -6.85
CA ILE A 42 10.34 0.73 -6.15
C ILE A 42 10.58 1.88 -7.14
N ASN A 43 9.66 2.85 -7.17
CA ASN A 43 9.67 3.97 -8.13
C ASN A 43 9.71 3.57 -9.61
N ILE A 44 9.47 2.29 -9.93
CA ILE A 44 9.57 1.73 -11.29
C ILE A 44 10.98 2.01 -11.90
N GLU A 45 12.02 1.90 -11.08
CA GLU A 45 13.40 2.19 -11.50
C GLU A 45 13.96 1.15 -12.48
N ARG A 46 13.59 -0.13 -12.31
CA ARG A 46 14.06 -1.22 -13.20
C ARG A 46 13.27 -1.27 -14.49
N GLY A 47 12.05 -0.71 -14.51
CA GLY A 47 11.16 -0.70 -15.67
C GLY A 47 10.62 -2.08 -16.04
N LYS A 48 10.58 -3.01 -15.08
CA LYS A 48 10.05 -4.35 -15.35
C LYS A 48 8.52 -4.32 -15.41
N PRO A 49 7.89 -5.16 -16.26
CA PRO A 49 6.45 -5.38 -16.17
C PRO A 49 6.09 -5.90 -14.78
N LEU A 50 5.08 -5.29 -14.16
CA LEU A 50 4.55 -5.69 -12.87
C LEU A 50 3.13 -6.23 -13.05
N TYR A 51 2.78 -7.24 -12.26
CA TYR A 51 1.53 -7.96 -12.31
C TYR A 51 0.87 -7.93 -10.95
N LEU A 52 -0.47 -7.89 -10.94
CA LEU A 52 -1.21 -7.98 -9.69
C LEU A 52 -0.94 -9.33 -9.02
N ASN A 53 -0.45 -9.29 -7.79
CA ASN A 53 -0.33 -10.47 -6.95
C ASN A 53 -1.61 -10.64 -6.14
N GLU A 54 -2.36 -11.70 -6.43
CA GLU A 54 -3.68 -11.97 -5.84
C GLU A 54 -3.63 -12.15 -4.31
N GLU A 55 -2.56 -12.77 -3.79
CA GLU A 55 -2.39 -12.98 -2.34
C GLU A 55 -2.22 -11.63 -1.60
N ARG A 56 -1.36 -10.75 -2.14
CA ARG A 56 -1.17 -9.38 -1.65
C ARG A 56 -2.45 -8.57 -1.74
N TYR A 57 -3.17 -8.66 -2.84
CA TYR A 57 -4.45 -7.97 -3.02
C TYR A 57 -5.51 -8.44 -2.03
N ALA A 58 -5.62 -9.75 -1.80
CA ALA A 58 -6.51 -10.33 -0.80
C ALA A 58 -6.14 -9.88 0.62
N ALA A 59 -4.86 -9.87 0.97
CA ALA A 59 -4.38 -9.41 2.27
C ALA A 59 -4.70 -7.92 2.51
N LEU A 60 -4.48 -7.06 1.52
CA LEU A 60 -4.85 -5.64 1.56
C LEU A 60 -6.37 -5.48 1.76
N SER A 61 -7.16 -6.17 0.95
CA SER A 61 -8.63 -6.11 1.00
C SER A 61 -9.16 -6.57 2.35
N HIS A 62 -8.63 -7.66 2.90
CA HIS A 62 -8.97 -8.15 4.22
C HIS A 62 -8.60 -7.12 5.31
N MET A 63 -7.39 -6.56 5.28
CA MET A 63 -6.95 -5.56 6.26
C MET A 63 -7.83 -4.29 6.26
N VAL A 64 -8.19 -3.78 5.07
CA VAL A 64 -9.04 -2.60 4.92
C VAL A 64 -10.44 -2.88 5.47
N THR A 65 -11.00 -4.02 5.11
CA THR A 65 -12.37 -4.39 5.50
C THR A 65 -12.50 -4.83 6.96
N SER A 66 -11.41 -5.25 7.61
CA SER A 66 -11.37 -5.60 9.04
C SER A 66 -11.13 -4.40 9.96
N HIS A 67 -11.19 -3.17 9.44
CA HIS A 67 -10.83 -1.93 10.16
C HIS A 67 -9.39 -1.92 10.73
N GLY A 68 -8.49 -2.72 10.14
CA GLY A 68 -7.16 -3.02 10.69
C GLY A 68 -6.17 -1.85 10.68
N ILE A 69 -6.46 -0.77 9.95
CA ILE A 69 -5.56 0.38 9.77
C ILE A 69 -5.32 1.13 11.08
N ALA A 70 -6.30 1.16 11.99
CA ALA A 70 -6.12 1.76 13.33
C ALA A 70 -5.31 0.88 14.29
N ARG A 71 -5.24 -0.44 14.05
CA ARG A 71 -4.55 -1.42 14.91
C ARG A 71 -3.11 -1.70 14.46
N SER A 72 -2.80 -1.52 13.19
CA SER A 72 -1.43 -1.68 12.68
C SER A 72 -0.61 -0.43 13.03
N SER A 73 -0.06 -0.40 14.24
CA SER A 73 0.90 0.64 14.66
C SER A 73 2.12 0.70 13.71
N LYS A 74 2.44 -0.39 13.00
CA LYS A 74 3.47 -0.39 11.94
C LYS A 74 3.06 0.38 10.68
N ALA A 75 1.76 0.46 10.35
CA ALA A 75 1.26 1.22 9.21
C ALA A 75 1.24 2.74 9.49
N LEU A 76 0.95 3.14 10.73
CA LEU A 76 0.88 4.56 11.13
C LEU A 76 2.23 5.17 11.51
N HIS A 77 3.29 4.37 11.75
CA HIS A 77 4.61 4.85 12.18
C HIS A 77 5.72 4.77 11.12
N GLN A 78 5.38 4.73 9.83
CA GLN A 78 6.34 5.13 8.79
C GLN A 78 6.08 6.58 8.38
N THR A 79 6.48 7.48 9.26
CA THR A 79 6.82 8.86 8.92
C THR A 79 8.09 8.84 8.06
N LEU A 80 8.03 8.29 6.85
CA LEU A 80 9.04 8.54 5.81
C LEU A 80 8.61 9.70 4.92
N ILE A 81 8.05 10.75 5.55
CA ILE A 81 7.93 12.07 4.92
C ILE A 81 9.31 12.56 4.45
N GLY A 82 10.40 12.08 5.06
CA GLY A 82 11.78 12.43 4.67
C GLY A 82 12.50 11.48 3.69
N ALA A 83 12.19 10.17 3.66
CA ALA A 83 12.99 9.21 2.88
C ALA A 83 12.32 8.71 1.59
N PHE A 84 10.99 8.74 1.52
CA PHE A 84 10.25 8.23 0.36
C PHE A 84 9.78 9.35 -0.59
N LEU A 85 9.88 10.62 -0.16
CA LEU A 85 9.49 11.82 -0.92
C LEU A 85 10.69 12.65 -1.43
N MET A 86 11.94 12.26 -1.12
CA MET A 86 13.16 12.93 -1.61
C MET A 86 13.87 12.16 -2.74
N LEU A 87 13.11 11.79 -3.77
CA LEU A 87 13.59 11.65 -5.15
C LEU A 87 12.46 12.11 -6.07
#